data_AF-A0A7S2Z0U5-F1
#
_entry.id   AF-A0A7S2Z0U5-F1
#
_cell.length_a   1.000
_cell.length_b   1.000
_cell.length_c   1.000
_cell.angle_alpha   90.00
_cell.angle_beta   90.00
_cell.angle_gamma   90.00
#
_symmetry.space_group_name_H-M   'P 1'
#
loop_
_entity.id
_entity.type
_entity.pdbx_description
1 polymer ?
#
loop_
_entity_poly.entity_id
_entity_poly.type
_entity_poly.pdbx_seq_one_letter_code
_entity_poly.pdbx_strand_id
1 'polypeptide(L)'
;MSSEKDRDYELLEMAIEEAYESVKQGHGYPFGAVISRNGEVIVKTHNKVHKDTDPTAHAEVTAIREASQKLDTYDLSDCEMFASCEPCPMCFGAIQVSRIKRLVYGSEAEAAGAIGFDDFTADGVR
;
A
#
# COMPACT_ATOMS: atom_id res chain seq x y z
N MET A 1 2.00 -22.91 11.48
CA MET A 1 3.06 -21.91 11.72
C MET A 1 4.01 -21.74 10.53
N SER A 2 4.36 -22.77 9.73
CA SER A 2 5.09 -22.51 8.46
C SER A 2 4.15 -21.94 7.38
N SER A 3 2.96 -22.53 7.19
CA SER A 3 2.02 -22.17 6.11
C SER A 3 1.55 -20.71 6.07
N GLU A 4 1.38 -20.06 7.23
CA GLU A 4 0.95 -18.65 7.28
C GLU A 4 2.08 -17.69 6.95
N LYS A 5 3.32 -17.98 7.38
CA LYS A 5 4.50 -17.21 7.00
C LYS A 5 4.77 -17.34 5.51
N ASP A 6 4.68 -18.56 4.98
CA ASP A 6 4.89 -18.84 3.56
C ASP A 6 3.91 -18.03 2.69
N ARG A 7 2.62 -18.02 3.05
CA ARG A 7 1.60 -17.18 2.40
C ARG A 7 1.90 -15.69 2.50
N ASP A 8 2.30 -15.21 3.68
CA ASP A 8 2.59 -13.79 3.87
C ASP A 8 3.79 -13.34 3.03
N TYR A 9 4.80 -14.21 2.86
CA TYR A 9 5.92 -13.97 1.94
C TYR A 9 5.45 -13.91 0.48
N GLU A 10 4.59 -14.82 0.03
CA GLU A 10 4.04 -14.79 -1.33
C GLU A 10 3.26 -13.49 -1.62
N LEU A 11 2.41 -13.07 -0.69
CA LEU A 11 1.62 -11.83 -0.83
C LEU A 11 2.50 -10.57 -0.78
N LEU A 12 3.56 -10.59 0.03
CA LEU A 12 4.53 -9.50 0.09
C LEU A 12 5.39 -9.43 -1.18
N GLU A 13 5.78 -10.58 -1.74
CA GLU A 13 6.51 -10.65 -3.01
C GLU A 13 5.68 -10.05 -4.15
N MET A 14 4.37 -10.34 -4.20
CA MET A 14 3.46 -9.69 -5.15
C MET A 14 3.42 -8.17 -4.97
N ALA A 15 3.45 -7.64 -3.74
CA ALA A 15 3.52 -6.20 -3.51
C ALA A 15 4.84 -5.60 -4.03
N ILE A 16 5.95 -6.33 -3.90
CA ILE A 16 7.26 -5.92 -4.45
C ILE A 16 7.22 -5.94 -5.98
N GLU A 17 6.63 -6.96 -6.61
CA GLU A 17 6.46 -7.03 -8.07
C GLU A 17 5.68 -5.82 -8.61
N GLU A 18 4.59 -5.43 -7.94
CA GLU A 18 3.82 -4.25 -8.31
C GLU A 18 4.64 -2.95 -8.18
N ALA A 19 5.54 -2.87 -7.20
CA ALA A 19 6.48 -1.74 -7.08
C ALA A 19 7.41 -1.62 -8.30
N TYR A 20 7.91 -2.75 -8.83
CA TYR A 20 8.69 -2.75 -10.08
C TYR A 20 7.84 -2.35 -11.28
N GLU A 21 6.60 -2.84 -11.38
CA GLU A 21 5.70 -2.49 -12.46
C GLU A 21 5.34 -0.99 -12.47
N SER A 22 5.21 -0.35 -11.31
CA SER A 22 5.03 1.10 -11.18
C SER A 22 6.06 1.90 -11.97
N VAL A 23 7.34 1.61 -11.72
CA VAL A 23 8.47 2.31 -12.34
C VAL A 23 8.59 1.93 -13.81
N LYS A 24 8.46 0.64 -14.12
CA LYS A 24 8.54 0.13 -15.50
C LYS A 24 7.48 0.74 -16.41
N GLN A 25 6.27 0.99 -15.90
CA GLN A 25 5.18 1.62 -16.64
C GLN A 25 5.19 3.16 -16.53
N GLY A 26 6.06 3.73 -15.69
CA GLY A 26 6.12 5.17 -15.45
C GLY A 26 4.90 5.72 -14.71
N HIS A 27 4.16 4.87 -13.99
CA HIS A 27 2.93 5.26 -13.29
C HIS A 27 3.20 6.07 -12.01
N GLY A 28 4.35 5.85 -11.38
CA GLY A 28 4.66 6.45 -10.11
C GLY A 28 6.01 5.99 -9.55
N TYR A 29 6.14 6.14 -8.24
CA TYR A 29 7.31 5.73 -7.46
C TYR A 29 7.33 4.21 -7.20
N PRO A 30 8.48 3.59 -6.81
CA PRO A 30 8.61 2.15 -6.62
C PRO A 30 7.92 1.64 -5.34
N PHE A 31 6.59 1.74 -5.28
CA PHE A 31 5.79 1.23 -4.18
C PHE A 31 4.60 0.42 -4.69
N GLY A 32 4.38 -0.72 -4.06
CA GLY A 32 3.29 -1.63 -4.37
C GLY A 32 2.54 -2.08 -3.13
N ALA A 33 1.27 -2.44 -3.30
CA ALA A 33 0.39 -2.87 -2.22
C ALA A 33 -0.58 -3.96 -2.70
N VAL A 34 -0.82 -4.92 -1.83
CA VAL A 34 -1.77 -6.02 -2.01
C VAL A 34 -2.75 -6.02 -0.86
N ILE A 35 -4.04 -6.16 -1.15
CA ILE A 35 -5.07 -6.44 -0.15
C ILE A 35 -5.57 -7.86 -0.36
N SER A 36 -5.54 -8.67 0.70
CA SER A 36 -6.06 -10.03 0.71
C SER A 36 -7.19 -10.20 1.72
N ARG A 37 -8.07 -11.18 1.47
CA ARG A 37 -9.09 -11.62 2.40
C ARG A 37 -9.00 -13.12 2.54
N ASN A 38 -8.68 -13.61 3.74
CA ASN A 38 -8.46 -15.03 4.01
C ASN A 38 -7.42 -15.69 3.08
N GLY A 39 -6.37 -14.95 2.72
CA GLY A 39 -5.32 -15.39 1.80
C GLY A 39 -5.64 -15.26 0.31
N GLU A 40 -6.87 -14.90 -0.06
CA GLU A 40 -7.23 -14.61 -1.46
C GLU A 40 -6.96 -13.15 -1.79
N VAL A 41 -6.27 -12.88 -2.91
CA VAL A 41 -5.99 -11.51 -3.37
C VAL A 41 -7.27 -10.83 -3.85
N ILE A 42 -7.66 -9.75 -3.18
CA ILE A 42 -8.76 -8.89 -3.61
C ILE A 42 -8.25 -7.86 -4.60
N VAL A 43 -7.13 -7.21 -4.27
CA VAL A 43 -6.48 -6.19 -5.10
C VAL A 43 -4.97 -6.37 -5.01
N LYS A 44 -4.29 -6.15 -6.12
CA LYS A 44 -2.87 -5.85 -6.19
C LYS A 44 -2.68 -4.62 -7.08
N THR A 45 -1.91 -3.66 -6.63
CA THR A 45 -1.76 -2.36 -7.30
C THR A 45 -0.49 -1.68 -6.83
N HIS A 46 -0.19 -0.53 -7.41
CA HIS A 46 1.01 0.23 -7.13
C HIS A 46 0.76 1.74 -7.09
N ASN A 47 1.81 2.50 -6.79
CA ASN A 47 1.79 3.96 -6.82
C ASN A 47 1.41 4.46 -8.23
N LYS A 48 0.44 5.37 -8.30
CA LYS A 48 -0.09 5.94 -9.56
C LYS A 48 -0.01 7.47 -9.58
N VAL A 49 0.87 8.06 -8.77
CA VAL A 49 0.96 9.53 -8.62
C VAL A 49 1.15 10.23 -9.97
N HIS A 50 2.04 9.71 -10.83
CA HIS A 50 2.27 10.29 -12.16
C HIS A 50 1.14 9.97 -13.13
N LYS A 51 0.64 8.73 -13.11
CA LYS A 51 -0.42 8.26 -14.01
C LYS A 51 -1.71 9.04 -13.82
N ASP A 52 -2.13 9.20 -12.58
CA ASP A 52 -3.44 9.74 -12.22
C ASP A 52 -3.35 11.25 -11.94
N THR A 53 -2.15 11.83 -11.95
CA THR A 53 -1.91 13.23 -11.54
C THR A 53 -2.53 13.52 -10.16
N ASP A 54 -2.42 12.55 -9.24
CA ASP A 54 -3.00 12.58 -7.90
C ASP A 54 -1.89 12.33 -6.86
N PRO A 55 -1.48 13.34 -6.07
CA PRO A 55 -0.45 13.15 -5.05
C PRO A 55 -0.89 12.18 -3.95
N THR A 56 -2.18 11.87 -3.83
CA THR A 56 -2.70 10.89 -2.86
C THR A 56 -2.72 9.46 -3.39
N ALA A 57 -2.42 9.24 -4.68
CA ALA A 57 -2.43 7.92 -5.34
C ALA A 57 -1.22 7.06 -4.98
N HIS A 58 -0.92 6.97 -3.69
CA HIS A 58 0.01 6.01 -3.11
C HIS A 58 -0.54 4.58 -3.26
N ALA A 59 0.35 3.60 -3.19
CA ALA A 59 -0.03 2.20 -3.42
C ALA A 59 -1.11 1.74 -2.44
N GLU A 60 -0.97 2.07 -1.16
CA GLU A 60 -1.89 1.67 -0.08
C GLU A 60 -3.25 2.35 -0.22
N VAL A 61 -3.27 3.66 -0.50
CA VAL A 61 -4.51 4.41 -0.73
C VAL A 61 -5.24 3.90 -1.96
N THR A 62 -4.51 3.64 -3.05
CA THR A 62 -5.05 3.07 -4.28
C THR A 62 -5.64 1.69 -4.02
N ALA A 63 -4.93 0.83 -3.26
CA ALA A 63 -5.41 -0.49 -2.90
C ALA A 63 -6.71 -0.43 -2.09
N ILE A 64 -6.78 0.46 -1.09
CA ILE A 64 -7.99 0.66 -0.28
C ILE A 64 -9.17 1.10 -1.16
N ARG A 65 -8.96 2.08 -2.06
CA ARG A 65 -9.99 2.58 -2.98
C ARG A 65 -10.52 1.45 -3.87
N GLU A 66 -9.62 0.70 -4.52
CA GLU A 66 -9.98 -0.39 -5.42
C GLU A 66 -10.66 -1.55 -4.68
N ALA A 67 -10.18 -1.92 -3.49
CA ALA A 67 -10.78 -3.00 -2.70
C ALA A 67 -12.17 -2.62 -2.20
N SER A 68 -12.33 -1.37 -1.74
CA SER A 68 -13.63 -0.85 -1.30
C SER A 68 -14.66 -0.88 -2.42
N GLN A 69 -14.26 -0.48 -3.64
CA GLN A 69 -15.12 -0.54 -4.82
C GLN A 69 -15.45 -1.99 -5.22
N LYS A 70 -14.46 -2.89 -5.22
CA LYS A 70 -14.63 -4.28 -5.61
C LYS A 70 -15.52 -5.07 -4.64
N LEU A 71 -15.47 -4.74 -3.35
CA LEU A 71 -16.27 -5.38 -2.30
C LEU A 71 -17.57 -4.64 -1.97
N ASP A 72 -17.79 -3.47 -2.59
CA ASP A 72 -18.94 -2.58 -2.32
C ASP A 72 -19.09 -2.23 -0.83
N THR A 73 -17.97 -1.92 -0.16
CA THR A 73 -17.93 -1.57 1.27
C THR A 73 -16.76 -0.65 1.57
N TYR A 74 -16.89 0.22 2.57
CA TYR A 74 -15.76 1.00 3.11
C TYR A 74 -15.10 0.33 4.33
N ASP A 75 -15.73 -0.68 4.91
CA ASP A 75 -15.22 -1.45 6.04
C ASP A 75 -14.43 -2.66 5.51
N LEU A 76 -13.11 -2.62 5.66
CA LEU A 76 -12.18 -3.67 5.24
C LEU A 76 -11.64 -4.45 6.46
N SER A 77 -12.41 -4.54 7.55
CA SER A 77 -12.03 -5.23 8.80
C SER A 77 -11.83 -6.73 8.68
N ASP A 78 -12.25 -7.35 7.58
CA ASP A 78 -11.96 -8.74 7.26
C ASP A 78 -10.70 -8.93 6.39
N CYS A 79 -10.09 -7.83 5.92
CA CYS A 79 -8.97 -7.81 4.98
C CYS A 79 -7.62 -7.53 5.66
N GLU A 80 -6.53 -7.98 5.01
CA GLU A 80 -5.12 -7.74 5.37
C GLU A 80 -4.43 -6.98 4.24
N MET A 81 -3.47 -6.12 4.57
CA MET A 81 -2.66 -5.38 3.60
C MET A 81 -1.19 -5.80 3.66
N PHE A 82 -0.57 -5.92 2.49
CA PHE A 82 0.85 -6.20 2.29
C PHE A 82 1.43 -5.06 1.47
N ALA A 83 2.40 -4.33 2.00
CA ALA A 83 3.03 -3.19 1.35
C ALA A 83 4.52 -3.46 1.09
N SER A 84 5.04 -3.01 -0.04
CA SER A 84 6.46 -3.22 -0.38
C SER A 84 7.42 -2.55 0.61
N CYS A 85 7.01 -1.43 1.21
CA CYS A 85 7.74 -0.72 2.27
C CYS A 85 6.79 -0.26 3.39
N GLU A 86 7.37 0.27 4.47
CA GLU A 86 6.61 0.95 5.52
C GLU A 86 5.75 2.10 4.95
N PRO A 87 4.45 2.17 5.27
CA PRO A 87 3.58 3.23 4.78
C PRO A 87 3.93 4.61 5.33
N CYS A 88 3.65 5.66 4.55
CA CYS A 88 3.78 7.04 5.05
C CYS A 88 2.62 7.43 5.99
N PRO A 89 2.69 8.57 6.72
CA PRO A 89 1.65 8.99 7.66
C PRO A 89 0.24 9.07 7.06
N MET A 90 0.12 9.51 5.80
CA MET A 90 -1.15 9.53 5.07
C MET A 90 -1.72 8.12 4.90
N CYS A 91 -0.89 7.18 4.44
CA CYS A 91 -1.29 5.80 4.20
C CYS A 91 -1.64 5.07 5.51
N PHE A 92 -0.88 5.29 6.59
CA PHE A 92 -1.24 4.78 7.92
C PHE A 92 -2.61 5.28 8.38
N GLY A 93 -2.89 6.58 8.20
CA GLY A 93 -4.21 7.14 8.48
C GLY A 93 -5.31 6.47 7.65
N ALA A 94 -5.08 6.27 6.34
CA ALA A 94 -6.01 5.60 5.45
C ALA A 94 -6.31 4.15 5.87
N ILE A 95 -5.27 3.38 6.21
CA ILE A 95 -5.36 1.98 6.69
C ILE A 95 -6.21 1.91 7.97
N GLN A 96 -6.01 2.86 8.89
CA GLN A 96 -6.75 2.91 10.14
C GLN A 96 -8.24 3.23 9.92
N VAL A 97 -8.57 4.22 9.08
CA VAL A 97 -9.98 4.57 8.82
C VAL A 97 -10.71 3.53 7.97
N SER A 98 -10.00 2.77 7.13
CA SER A 98 -10.55 1.63 6.38
C SER A 98 -10.64 0.34 7.22
N ARG A 99 -10.13 0.36 8.45
CA ARG A 99 -10.21 -0.75 9.43
C ARG A 99 -9.48 -2.03 9.03
N ILE A 100 -8.51 -1.96 8.13
CA ILE A 100 -7.73 -3.15 7.73
C ILE A 100 -7.13 -3.81 8.98
N LYS A 101 -7.39 -5.10 9.16
CA LYS A 101 -7.15 -5.79 10.45
C LYS A 101 -5.66 -6.03 10.72
N ARG A 102 -4.86 -6.10 9.66
CA ARG A 102 -3.44 -6.42 9.74
C ARG A 102 -2.69 -5.82 8.54
N LEU A 103 -1.53 -5.26 8.84
CA LEU A 103 -0.57 -4.75 7.86
C LEU A 103 0.73 -5.56 7.98
N VAL A 104 1.30 -5.93 6.83
CA VAL A 104 2.62 -6.53 6.68
C VAL A 104 3.41 -5.68 5.69
N TYR A 105 4.68 -5.38 5.96
CA TYR A 105 5.52 -4.65 5.02
C TYR A 105 6.96 -5.17 5.01
N GLY A 106 7.64 -4.99 3.88
CA GLY A 106 8.92 -5.66 3.61
C GLY A 106 10.17 -4.98 4.17
N SER A 107 10.27 -3.66 4.05
CA SER A 107 11.42 -2.88 4.54
C SER A 107 10.96 -1.83 5.56
N GLU A 108 11.71 -1.68 6.66
CA GLU A 108 11.52 -0.61 7.64
C GLU A 108 11.73 0.78 7.00
N ALA A 109 11.04 1.82 7.48
CA ALA A 109 11.00 3.18 6.93
C ALA A 109 12.35 3.83 6.68
N GLU A 110 13.44 3.34 7.27
CA GLU A 110 14.80 3.84 7.01
C GLU A 110 15.19 3.75 5.51
N ALA A 111 14.61 2.80 4.75
CA ALA A 111 14.81 2.74 3.30
C ALA A 111 13.99 3.80 2.52
N ALA A 112 12.87 4.27 3.06
CA ALA A 112 12.02 5.30 2.46
C ALA A 112 12.53 6.73 2.74
N GLY A 113 13.24 6.96 3.85
CA GLY A 113 13.92 8.23 4.12
C GLY A 113 15.09 8.50 3.15
N ALA A 114 15.81 7.46 2.74
CA ALA A 114 16.95 7.57 1.82
C ALA A 114 16.59 8.05 0.40
N ILE A 115 15.30 8.04 0.04
CA ILE A 115 14.76 8.49 -1.26
C ILE A 115 14.09 9.87 -1.20
N GLY A 116 14.22 10.61 -0.10
CA GLY A 116 13.91 12.05 -0.03
C GLY A 116 12.45 12.43 0.23
N PHE A 117 11.68 11.59 0.93
CA PHE A 117 10.27 11.86 1.29
C PHE A 117 10.10 12.69 2.60
N ASP A 118 11.12 13.44 3.03
CA ASP A 118 11.14 14.11 4.34
C ASP A 118 10.44 15.47 4.42
N ASP A 119 9.81 15.97 3.33
CA ASP A 119 9.31 17.35 3.33
C ASP A 119 7.88 17.47 3.90
N PHE A 120 7.81 17.55 5.23
CA PHE A 120 6.59 17.83 5.98
C PHE A 120 6.18 19.30 5.79
N THR A 121 5.31 19.54 4.80
CA THR A 121 4.39 20.69 4.62
C THR A 121 4.82 22.05 5.21
N ALA A 122 5.14 22.99 4.32
CA ALA A 122 5.29 24.41 4.61
C ALA A 122 3.96 25.03 5.11
N ASP A 123 3.95 25.55 6.33
CA ASP A 123 2.95 26.48 6.88
C ASP A 123 1.50 25.96 7.08
N GLY A 124 1.34 24.88 7.85
CA GLY A 124 0.05 24.55 8.46
C GLY A 124 -0.36 25.56 9.55
N VAL A 125 -1.11 26.61 9.20
CA VAL A 125 -1.70 27.53 10.17
C VAL A 125 -2.98 26.92 10.74
N ARG A 126 -3.06 26.84 12.07
CA ARG A 126 -4.21 26.32 12.82
C ARG A 126 -5.29 27.38 13.03
#